data_AF-A0A5N8VE75-F1
#
_entry.id   AF-A0A5N8VE75-F1
#
_cell.length_a   1.000
_cell.length_b   1.000
_cell.length_c   1.000
_cell.angle_alpha   90.00
_cell.angle_beta   90.00
_cell.angle_gamma   90.00
#
_symmetry.space_group_name_H-M   'P 1'
#
loop_
_entity.id
_entity.type
_entity.pdbx_description
1 polymer ?
#
loop_
_entity_poly.entity_id
_entity_poly.type
_entity_poly.pdbx_seq_one_letter_code
_entity_poly.pdbx_strand_id
1 'polypeptide(L)' 'MLLYTDGLIERPGEVLDRGLARPRQHAAALTREPLAVFCDELLAGLAHGGDDDIALLAVRLPPHDLTPSAEERP' A
#
# COMPACT_ATOMS: atom_id res chain seq x y z
N MET A 1 -5.88 -2.06 -2.12
CA MET A 1 -4.86 -3.04 -1.69
C MET A 1 -3.49 -2.49 -2.05
N LEU A 2 -2.47 -2.79 -1.24
CA LEU A 2 -1.09 -2.38 -1.46
C LEU A 2 -0.17 -3.59 -1.21
N LEU A 3 0.69 -3.91 -2.17
CA LEU A 3 1.74 -4.92 -2.03
C LEU A 3 3.09 -4.26 -2.30
N TYR A 4 4.12 -4.72 -1.61
CA TYR A 4 5.47 -4.19 -1.72
C TYR A 4 6.51 -5.27 -1.41
N THR A 5 7.75 -5.06 -1.86
CA THR A 5 8.91 -5.83 -1.40
C THR A 5 9.36 -5.36 -0.03
N ASP A 6 10.01 -6.26 0.71
CA ASP A 6 10.63 -6.02 2.01
C ASP A 6 11.61 -4.84 2.02
N GLY A 7 12.29 -4.56 0.90
CA GLY A 7 13.12 -3.35 0.75
C GLY A 7 12.40 -2.02 1.06
N LEU A 8 11.06 -1.97 1.02
CA LEU A 8 10.30 -0.78 1.43
C LEU A 8 10.28 -0.56 2.95
N ILE A 9 10.43 -1.62 3.75
CA ILE A 9 10.31 -1.61 5.22
C ILE A 9 11.61 -1.97 5.94
N GLU A 10 12.48 -2.75 5.31
CA GLU A 10 13.72 -3.24 5.91
C GLU A 10 14.78 -2.14 5.89
N ARG A 11 15.28 -1.81 7.09
CA ARG A 11 16.39 -0.89 7.29
C ARG A 11 17.37 -1.50 8.28
N PRO A 12 18.69 -1.46 8.01
CA PRO A 12 19.69 -2.01 8.92
C PRO A 12 19.57 -1.40 10.33
N GLY A 13 19.37 -2.26 11.33
CA GLY A 13 19.29 -1.86 12.75
C GLY A 13 17.93 -1.32 13.19
N GLU A 14 16.91 -1.33 12.34
CA GLU A 14 15.53 -0.98 12.71
C GLU A 14 14.67 -2.22 13.01
N VAL A 15 13.82 -2.12 14.03
CA VAL A 15 12.85 -3.18 14.36
C VAL A 15 11.72 -3.17 13.33
N LEU A 16 11.38 -4.34 12.78
CA LEU A 16 10.41 -4.51 11.70
C LEU A 16 9.04 -3.85 11.96
N ASP A 17 8.56 -3.86 13.22
CA ASP A 17 7.31 -3.20 13.62
C ASP A 17 7.32 -1.69 13.35
N ARG A 18 8.46 -1.02 13.54
CA ARG A 18 8.61 0.40 13.22
C ARG A 18 8.69 0.62 11.71
N GLY A 19 9.33 -0.30 11.00
CA GLY A 19 9.35 -0.35 9.54
C GLY A 19 7.94 -0.46 8.93
N LEU A 20 7.03 -1.22 9.57
CA LEU A 20 5.64 -1.40 9.14
C LEU A 20 4.70 -0.25 9.52
N ALA A 21 4.97 0.46 10.62
CA ALA A 21 4.13 1.56 11.07
C ALA A 21 4.14 2.76 10.09
N ARG A 22 5.32 3.09 9.52
CA ARG A 22 5.47 4.25 8.63
C ARG A 22 4.71 4.11 7.31
N PRO A 23 4.81 2.99 6.55
CA PRO A 23 4.04 2.80 5.33
C PRO A 23 2.54 2.89 5.57
N ARG A 24 2.07 2.34 6.69
CA ARG A 24 0.66 2.36 7.05
C ARG A 24 0.15 3.76 7.32
N GLN A 25 0.93 4.60 8.01
CA GLN A 25 0.58 6.00 8.26
C GLN A 25 0.57 6.83 6.96
N HIS A 26 1.61 6.71 6.13
CA HIS A 26 1.68 7.41 4.85
C HIS A 26 0.55 7.01 3.90
N ALA A 27 0.27 5.71 3.77
CA ALA A 27 -0.83 5.22 2.92
C ALA A 27 -2.21 5.71 3.42
N ALA A 28 -2.41 5.82 4.73
CA ALA A 28 -3.65 6.36 5.32
C ALA A 28 -3.82 7.87 5.05
N ALA A 29 -2.74 8.64 4.96
CA ALA A 29 -2.81 10.05 4.61
C ALA A 29 -3.18 10.26 3.12
N LEU A 30 -2.70 9.37 2.24
CA LEU A 30 -2.83 9.51 0.79
C LEU A 30 -4.06 8.79 0.20
N THR A 31 -4.95 8.24 1.02
CA THR A 31 -5.97 7.29 0.53
C THR A 31 -6.97 7.91 -0.44
N ARG A 32 -7.13 9.24 -0.44
CA ARG A 32 -8.02 9.97 -1.37
C ARG A 32 -7.33 10.44 -2.66
N GLU A 33 -6.01 10.35 -2.73
CA GLU A 33 -5.26 10.81 -3.89
C GLU A 33 -5.44 9.87 -5.09
N PRO A 34 -5.28 10.39 -6.33
CA PRO A 34 -5.14 9.55 -7.51
C PRO A 34 -4.05 8.48 -7.32
N LEU A 35 -4.23 7.30 -7.92
CA LEU A 35 -3.33 6.16 -7.68
C LEU A 35 -1.86 6.45 -8.02
N ALA A 36 -1.61 7.22 -9.09
CA ALA A 36 -0.26 7.65 -9.46
C ALA A 36 0.38 8.50 -8.36
N VAL A 37 -0.31 9.57 -7.94
CA VAL A 37 0.13 10.46 -6.85
C VAL A 37 0.35 9.68 -5.55
N PHE A 38 -0.57 8.76 -5.23
CA PHE A 38 -0.43 7.88 -4.07
C PHE A 38 0.88 7.07 -4.11
N CYS A 39 1.20 6.45 -5.25
CA CYS A 39 2.42 5.65 -5.39
C CYS A 39 3.68 6.51 -5.30
N ASP A 40 3.70 7.64 -6.00
CA ASP A 40 4.85 8.54 -6.05
C ASP A 40 5.16 9.11 -4.66
N GLU A 41 4.16 9.62 -3.96
CA GLU A 41 4.30 10.18 -2.61
C GLU A 41 4.66 9.11 -1.57
N LEU A 42 4.12 7.89 -1.72
CA LEU A 42 4.46 6.78 -0.83
C LEU A 42 5.92 6.34 -0.99
N LEU A 43 6.41 6.23 -2.23
CA LEU A 43 7.81 5.93 -2.51
C LEU A 43 8.72 7.07 -2.04
N ALA A 44 8.36 8.32 -2.32
CA ALA A 44 9.11 9.49 -1.84
C ALA A 44 9.18 9.51 -0.31
N GLY A 45 8.12 9.15 0.41
CA GLY A 45 8.15 9.12 1.89
C GLY A 45 8.98 7.97 2.47
N LEU A 46 9.04 6.82 1.79
CA LEU A 46 9.50 5.57 2.40
C LEU A 46 10.80 5.01 1.83
N ALA A 47 11.11 5.24 0.56
CA ALA A 47 12.24 4.64 -0.15
C ALA A 47 13.62 5.18 0.28
N HIS A 48 13.68 5.94 1.37
CA HIS A 48 14.92 6.51 1.88
C HIS A 48 15.64 5.56 2.83
N GLY A 49 16.86 5.13 2.46
CA GLY A 49 17.80 4.46 3.36
C GLY A 49 17.62 2.95 3.53
N GLY A 50 16.99 2.29 2.55
CA GLY A 50 17.08 0.83 2.36
C GLY A 50 18.18 0.51 1.35
N ASP A 51 18.86 -0.63 1.52
CA ASP A 51 19.90 -1.12 0.62
C ASP A 51 19.37 -2.16 -0.39
N ASP A 52 18.08 -2.51 -0.30
CA ASP A 52 17.43 -3.55 -1.09
C ASP A 52 16.44 -2.99 -2.11
N ASP A 53 16.08 -3.81 -3.11
CA ASP A 53 15.22 -3.41 -4.21
C ASP A 53 13.78 -3.12 -3.76
N ILE A 54 13.24 -1.98 -4.20
CA ILE A 54 11.88 -1.53 -3.86
C ILE A 54 10.96 -1.69 -5.07
N ALA A 55 9.93 -2.50 -4.91
CA ALA A 55 8.80 -2.56 -5.84
C ALA A 55 7.48 -2.34 -5.09
N LEU A 56 6.56 -1.61 -5.74
CA LEU A 56 5.24 -1.27 -5.20
C LEU A 56 4.14 -1.61 -6.21
N LEU A 57 3.10 -2.29 -5.75
CA LEU A 57 1.88 -2.54 -6.50
C LEU A 57 0.66 -2.05 -5.71
N ALA A 58 -0.03 -1.04 -6.25
CA ALA A 58 -1.24 -0.49 -5.67
C ALA A 58 -2.46 -0.80 -6.55
N VAL A 59 -3.54 -1.26 -5.93
CA VAL A 59 -4.81 -1.58 -6.62
C VAL A 59 -5.97 -0.92 -5.89
N ARG A 60 -6.75 -0.12 -6.60
CA ARG A 60 -8.00 0.48 -6.09
C ARG A 60 -9.18 -0.24 -6.75
N LEU A 61 -9.92 -1.00 -5.96
CA LEU A 61 -11.16 -1.60 -6.44
C LEU A 61 -12.25 -0.52 -6.43
N PRO A 62 -13.04 -0.40 -7.50
CA PRO A 62 -14.26 0.40 -7.42
C PRO A 62 -15.17 -0.20 -6.34
N PRO A 63 -16.04 0.60 -5.73
CA PRO A 63 -17.07 0.07 -4.84
C PRO A 63 -17.81 -1.04 -5.60
N HIS A 64 -17.82 -2.24 -5.04
CA HIS A 64 -18.62 -3.32 -5.60
C HIS A 64 -20.07 -2.94 -5.37
N ASP A 65 -20.86 -2.84 -6.43
CA ASP A 65 -22.29 -2.71 -6.28
C ASP A 65 -22.76 -4.06 -5.72
N LEU A 66 -23.06 -4.10 -4.42
CA LEU A 66 -23.64 -5.27 -3.78
C LEU A 66 -25.13 -5.27 -4.14
N THR A 67 -25.47 -5.32 -5.42
CA THR A 67 -26.76 -5.86 -5.82
C THR A 67 -26.67 -7.35 -5.56
N PRO A 68 -27.37 -7.91 -4.55
CA PRO A 68 -27.42 -9.34 -4.39
C PRO A 68 -27.92 -9.92 -5.72
N SER A 69 -27.12 -10.79 -6.36
CA SER A 69 -27.63 -11.66 -7.41
C SER A 69 -28.84 -12.35 -6.82
N ALA A 70 -30.03 -12.03 -7.32
CA ALA A 70 -31.24 -12.71 -6.92
C ALA A 70 -30.96 -14.20 -7.04
N GLU A 71 -30.95 -14.87 -5.89
CA GLU A 71 -30.73 -16.31 -5.77
C GLU A 71 -31.65 -16.99 -6.79
N GLU A 72 -31.06 -17.63 -7.81
CA GLU A 72 -31.73 -18.67 -8.56
C GLU A 72 -32.03 -19.78 -7.56
N ARG A 73 -33.21 -19.69 -6.95
CA ARG A 73 -33.77 -20.75 -6.12
C ARG A 73 -34.18 -21.92 -7.04
N PRO A 74 -33.90 -23.17 -6.63
CA PRO A 74 -34.08 -24.37 -7.43
C PRO A 74 -35.55 -24.69 -7.72
#